data_AF-A0A7I7QXR7-F1
#
_entry.id   AF-A0A7I7QXR7-F1
#
_cell.length_a   1.000
_cell.length_b   1.000
_cell.length_c   1.000
_cell.angle_alpha   90.00
_cell.angle_beta   90.00
_cell.angle_gamma   90.00
#
_symmetry.space_group_name_H-M   'P 1'
#
loop_
_entity.id
_entity.type
_entity.pdbx_description
1 polymer ?
#
loop_
_entity_poly.entity_id
_entity_poly.type
_entity_poly.pdbx_seq_one_letter_code
_entity_poly.pdbx_strand_id
1 'polypeptide(L)'
;MAAALGTSDRMLIHYFGSKDVLIERVLELARPNVEALVADHGGDIRSLAHAIWHELSQGGPQQPRVRVLLEVMTLALTRSDQYGEFARTSVSRWIEPLSEALRRGGQNEDDASARATAIVSGLRGIAVDRFITGERARTDRSAHLLIDSVLGTR
;
A
#
# COMPACT_ATOMS: atom_id res chain seq x y z
N MET A 1 -11.67 6.59 -15.84
CA MET A 1 -10.68 7.47 -16.51
C MET A 1 -10.01 6.80 -17.72
N ALA A 2 -10.74 6.02 -18.52
CA ALA A 2 -10.23 5.44 -19.78
C ALA A 2 -10.78 6.14 -21.04
N ALA A 3 -11.57 7.21 -20.87
CA ALA A 3 -12.16 7.97 -21.97
C ALA A 3 -11.46 9.31 -22.25
N ALA A 4 -10.51 9.74 -21.39
CA ALA A 4 -9.93 11.09 -21.49
C ALA A 4 -8.66 11.18 -22.35
N LEU A 5 -8.12 10.07 -22.86
CA LEU A 5 -6.85 10.07 -23.61
C LEU A 5 -6.87 9.34 -24.95
N GLY A 6 -7.99 8.77 -25.41
CA GLY A 6 -8.08 8.25 -26.80
C GLY A 6 -7.04 7.21 -27.20
N THR A 7 -6.38 6.54 -26.25
CA THR A 7 -5.40 5.49 -26.54
C THR A 7 -5.95 4.18 -26.00
N SER A 8 -6.36 3.29 -26.91
CA SER A 8 -6.77 1.93 -26.53
C SER A 8 -5.63 1.21 -25.81
N ASP A 9 -5.94 0.22 -24.98
CA ASP A 9 -4.97 -0.67 -24.29
C ASP A 9 -3.86 -1.20 -25.22
N ARG A 10 -4.14 -1.27 -26.53
CA ARG A 10 -3.23 -1.71 -27.58
C ARG A 10 -2.12 -0.70 -27.92
N MET A 11 -2.34 0.60 -27.74
CA MET A 11 -1.35 1.67 -27.99
C MET A 11 -0.32 1.79 -26.85
N LEU A 12 -0.75 1.62 -25.60
CA LEU A 12 0.15 1.62 -24.43
C LEU A 12 1.07 0.40 -24.41
N ILE A 13 0.62 -0.75 -24.95
CA ILE A 13 1.48 -1.92 -25.10
C ILE A 13 2.51 -1.73 -26.22
N HIS A 14 2.17 -1.01 -27.29
CA HIS A 14 3.06 -0.82 -28.45
C HIS A 14 4.21 0.16 -28.18
N TYR A 15 4.00 1.19 -27.33
CA TYR A 15 5.02 2.21 -27.02
C TYR A 15 6.04 1.77 -25.94
N PHE A 16 5.73 0.75 -25.14
CA PHE A 16 6.53 0.33 -23.98
C PHE A 16 7.07 -1.11 -24.05
N GLY A 17 6.83 -1.82 -25.16
CA GLY A 17 7.38 -3.16 -25.41
C GLY A 17 6.72 -4.30 -24.63
N SER A 18 6.27 -4.09 -23.39
CA SER A 18 5.36 -5.00 -22.65
C SER A 18 4.57 -4.28 -21.55
N LYS A 19 3.41 -4.84 -21.17
CA LYS A 19 2.57 -4.37 -20.05
C LYS A 19 3.35 -4.33 -18.73
N ASP A 20 4.36 -5.19 -18.59
CA ASP A 20 5.15 -5.36 -17.38
C ASP A 20 6.17 -4.23 -17.17
N VAL A 21 6.80 -3.74 -18.25
CA VAL A 21 7.71 -2.58 -18.18
C VAL A 21 6.95 -1.29 -17.87
N LEU A 22 5.72 -1.16 -18.37
CA LEU A 22 4.84 -0.02 -18.03
C LEU A 22 4.46 -0.05 -16.55
N ILE A 23 4.06 -1.22 -16.03
CA ILE A 23 3.71 -1.41 -14.62
C ILE A 23 4.91 -1.09 -13.73
N GLU A 24 6.10 -1.59 -14.07
CA GLU A 24 7.33 -1.30 -13.34
C GLU A 24 7.63 0.21 -13.31
N ARG A 25 7.59 0.89 -14.45
CA ARG A 25 7.88 2.33 -14.55
C ARG A 25 6.84 3.20 -13.86
N VAL A 26 5.56 2.86 -13.96
CA VAL A 26 4.47 3.59 -13.29
C VAL A 26 4.53 3.40 -11.78
N LEU A 27 4.86 2.20 -11.30
CA LEU A 27 4.98 1.94 -9.87
C LEU A 27 6.27 2.56 -9.28
N GLU A 28 7.34 2.65 -10.05
CA GLU A 28 8.56 3.38 -9.69
C GLU A 28 8.37 4.90 -9.60
N LEU A 29 7.46 5.48 -10.39
CA LEU A 29 7.03 6.87 -10.27
C LEU A 29 6.10 7.12 -9.06
N ALA A 30 5.45 6.07 -8.56
CA ALA A 30 4.49 6.13 -7.45
C ALA A 30 5.13 5.83 -6.08
N ARG A 31 6.44 6.12 -5.92
CA ARG A 31 7.18 5.92 -4.66
C ARG A 31 6.59 6.82 -3.56
N PRO A 32 6.00 6.25 -2.49
CA PRO A 32 5.48 7.06 -1.40
C PRO A 32 6.65 7.61 -0.59
N ASN A 33 6.65 8.92 -0.34
CA ASN A 33 7.53 9.53 0.64
C ASN A 33 6.90 9.36 2.03
N VAL A 34 7.14 8.21 2.66
CA VAL A 34 6.52 7.86 3.95
C VAL A 34 6.93 8.81 5.06
N GLU A 35 8.16 9.34 5.03
CA GLU A 35 8.60 10.35 6.00
C GLU A 35 7.81 11.65 5.87
N ALA A 36 7.56 12.12 4.64
CA ALA A 36 6.70 13.27 4.40
C ALA A 36 5.26 12.98 4.85
N LEU A 37 4.72 11.79 4.55
CA LEU A 37 3.39 11.41 5.02
C LEU A 37 3.30 11.40 6.55
N VAL A 38 4.31 10.89 7.25
CA VAL A 38 4.38 10.95 8.72
C VAL A 38 4.41 12.40 9.20
N ALA A 39 5.21 13.26 8.56
CA ALA A 39 5.31 14.68 8.90
C ALA A 39 3.99 15.43 8.67
N ASP A 40 3.30 15.17 7.57
CA ASP A 40 1.99 15.75 7.22
C ASP A 40 0.92 15.39 8.25
N HIS A 41 1.06 14.25 8.93
CA HIS A 41 0.19 13.83 10.03
C HIS A 41 0.75 14.21 11.41
N GLY A 42 1.74 15.11 11.48
CA GLY A 42 2.31 15.60 12.74
C GLY A 42 3.02 14.53 13.58
N GLY A 43 3.47 13.44 12.95
CA GLY A 43 4.02 12.28 13.65
C GLY A 43 2.96 11.34 14.27
N ASP A 44 1.66 11.62 14.08
CA ASP A 44 0.59 10.75 14.57
C ASP A 44 0.41 9.53 13.67
N ILE A 45 1.07 8.43 14.04
CA ILE A 45 1.05 7.16 13.29
C ILE A 45 -0.36 6.58 13.19
N ARG A 46 -1.22 6.83 14.18
CA ARG A 46 -2.62 6.37 14.15
C ARG A 46 -3.38 7.11 13.06
N SER A 47 -3.25 8.43 13.02
CA SER A 47 -3.86 9.27 11.98
C SER A 47 -3.40 8.83 10.58
N LEU A 48 -2.09 8.62 10.41
CA LEU A 48 -1.53 8.10 9.17
C LEU A 48 -2.08 6.71 8.80
N ALA A 49 -2.20 5.79 9.75
CA ALA A 49 -2.73 4.44 9.48
C ALA A 49 -4.19 4.47 8.99
N HIS A 50 -5.02 5.36 9.56
CA HIS A 50 -6.38 5.59 9.06
C HIS A 50 -6.39 6.20 7.66
N ALA A 51 -5.48 7.14 7.37
CA ALA A 51 -5.33 7.71 6.02
C ALA A 51 -4.89 6.66 4.99
N ILE A 52 -3.95 5.79 5.35
CA ILE A 52 -3.54 4.64 4.51
C ILE A 52 -4.74 3.73 4.25
N TRP A 53 -5.51 3.38 5.29
CA TRP A 53 -6.72 2.57 5.09
C TRP A 53 -7.73 3.25 4.19
N HIS A 54 -7.95 4.56 4.36
CA HIS A 54 -8.81 5.34 3.49
C HIS A 54 -8.35 5.20 2.04
N GLU A 55 -7.10 5.49 1.73
CA GLU A 55 -6.56 5.38 0.36
C GLU A 55 -6.68 3.96 -0.23
N LEU A 56 -6.40 2.93 0.57
CA LEU A 56 -6.50 1.53 0.13
C LEU A 56 -7.94 1.10 -0.18
N SER A 57 -8.89 1.72 0.50
CA SER A 57 -10.25 1.20 0.62
C SER A 57 -11.31 2.09 -0.05
N GLN A 58 -10.94 3.32 -0.44
CA GLN A 58 -11.79 4.25 -1.15
C GLN A 58 -12.16 3.73 -2.54
N GLY A 59 -13.45 3.81 -2.85
CA GLY A 59 -13.94 3.64 -4.22
C GLY A 59 -13.80 4.99 -4.92
N GLY A 60 -12.99 5.07 -5.97
CA GLY A 60 -12.75 6.33 -6.66
C GLY A 60 -11.69 6.21 -7.75
N PRO A 61 -11.24 7.34 -8.35
CA PRO A 61 -10.26 7.34 -9.43
C PRO A 61 -8.95 6.62 -9.12
N GLN A 62 -8.60 6.49 -7.85
CA GLN A 62 -7.37 5.87 -7.34
C GLN A 62 -7.47 4.34 -7.22
N GLN A 63 -8.68 3.78 -7.22
CA GLN A 63 -8.93 2.34 -7.03
C GLN A 63 -8.17 1.45 -8.03
N PRO A 64 -8.09 1.77 -9.34
CA PRO A 64 -7.35 0.94 -10.29
C PRO A 64 -5.86 0.84 -9.95
N ARG A 65 -5.25 1.93 -9.46
CA ARG A 65 -3.82 1.94 -9.07
C ARG A 65 -3.56 1.06 -7.87
N VAL A 66 -4.39 1.18 -6.82
CA VAL A 66 -4.27 0.36 -5.61
C VAL A 66 -4.44 -1.12 -5.93
N ARG A 67 -5.39 -1.46 -6.81
CA ARG A 67 -5.63 -2.84 -7.24
C ARG A 67 -4.43 -3.43 -7.98
N VAL A 68 -3.86 -2.68 -8.93
CA VAL A 68 -2.66 -3.12 -9.67
C VAL A 68 -1.48 -3.33 -8.72
N LEU A 69 -1.27 -2.43 -7.76
CA LEU A 69 -0.22 -2.60 -6.74
C LEU A 69 -0.40 -3.91 -5.98
N LEU A 70 -1.60 -4.17 -5.42
CA LEU A 70 -1.87 -5.39 -4.64
C LEU A 70 -1.77 -6.67 -5.50
N GLU A 71 -2.19 -6.59 -6.76
CA GLU A 71 -2.06 -7.69 -7.72
C GLU A 71 -0.60 -8.03 -7.97
N VAL A 72 0.26 -7.05 -8.29
CA VAL A 72 1.69 -7.25 -8.53
C VAL A 72 2.38 -7.80 -7.28
N MET A 73 2.06 -7.25 -6.11
CA MET A 73 2.58 -7.74 -4.83
C MET A 73 2.25 -9.22 -4.59
N THR A 74 1.06 -9.67 -4.98
CA THR A 74 0.63 -11.07 -4.84
C THR A 74 1.25 -11.96 -5.94
N LEU A 75 1.33 -11.47 -7.18
CA LEU A 75 1.95 -12.18 -8.30
C LEU A 75 3.43 -12.47 -8.06
N ALA A 76 4.14 -11.60 -7.35
CA ALA A 76 5.54 -11.78 -6.99
C ALA A 76 5.82 -13.09 -6.21
N LEU A 77 4.81 -13.70 -5.58
CA LEU A 77 4.94 -15.01 -4.93
C LEU A 77 5.12 -16.17 -5.92
N THR A 78 4.61 -16.04 -7.14
CA THR A 78 4.67 -17.08 -8.19
C THR A 78 5.54 -16.69 -9.37
N ARG A 79 5.80 -15.39 -9.55
CA ARG A 79 6.63 -14.79 -10.60
C ARG A 79 7.70 -13.90 -9.98
N SER A 80 8.48 -14.49 -9.09
CA SER A 80 9.49 -13.76 -8.29
C SER A 80 10.66 -13.24 -9.11
N ASP A 81 10.97 -13.91 -10.22
CA ASP A 81 11.92 -13.46 -11.24
C ASP A 81 11.49 -12.14 -11.88
N GLN A 82 10.18 -11.95 -12.09
CA GLN A 82 9.63 -10.78 -12.75
C GLN A 82 9.27 -9.64 -11.79
N TYR A 83 8.68 -9.94 -10.64
CA TYR A 83 8.13 -8.90 -9.73
C TYR A 83 8.74 -8.92 -8.32
N GLY A 84 9.68 -9.83 -8.04
CA GLY A 84 10.20 -10.02 -6.69
C GLY A 84 10.98 -8.82 -6.13
N GLU A 85 11.82 -8.18 -6.95
CA GLU A 85 12.56 -6.98 -6.52
C GLU A 85 11.63 -5.81 -6.21
N PHE A 86 10.66 -5.57 -7.09
CA PHE A 86 9.64 -4.57 -6.88
C PHE A 86 8.86 -4.83 -5.58
N ALA A 87 8.43 -6.07 -5.34
CA ALA A 87 7.67 -6.42 -4.15
C ALA A 87 8.49 -6.22 -2.87
N ARG A 88 9.75 -6.69 -2.84
CA ARG A 88 10.66 -6.48 -1.70
C ARG A 88 10.87 -5.00 -1.41
N THR A 89 11.15 -4.22 -2.44
CA THR A 89 11.37 -2.77 -2.34
C THR A 89 10.12 -2.02 -1.88
N SER A 90 8.94 -2.45 -2.33
CA SER A 90 7.65 -1.87 -1.93
C SER A 90 7.26 -2.20 -0.48
N VAL A 91 7.76 -3.31 0.08
CA VAL A 91 7.66 -3.59 1.51
C VAL A 91 8.62 -2.69 2.28
N SER A 92 9.92 -2.74 1.98
CA SER A 92 10.93 -2.01 2.76
C SER A 92 10.68 -0.50 2.81
N ARG A 93 10.29 0.12 1.69
CA ARG A 93 9.95 1.56 1.61
C ARG A 93 8.81 2.01 2.52
N TRP A 94 7.96 1.09 2.96
CA TRP A 94 6.91 1.39 3.92
C TRP A 94 7.32 1.01 5.33
N ILE A 95 7.91 -0.16 5.51
CA ILE A 95 8.24 -0.68 6.84
C ILE A 95 9.35 0.13 7.49
N GLU A 96 10.46 0.41 6.79
CA GLU A 96 11.62 1.07 7.40
C GLU A 96 11.29 2.48 7.92
N PRO A 97 10.69 3.40 7.14
CA PRO A 97 10.43 4.75 7.64
C PRO A 97 9.34 4.79 8.71
N LEU A 98 8.35 3.89 8.62
CA LEU A 98 7.29 3.78 9.62
C LEU A 98 7.82 3.23 10.95
N SER A 99 8.73 2.26 10.89
CA SER A 99 9.43 1.73 12.07
C SER A 99 10.26 2.82 12.73
N GLU A 100 11.00 3.61 11.95
CA GLU A 100 11.75 4.74 12.50
C GLU A 100 10.84 5.80 13.13
N ALA A 101 9.69 6.08 12.53
CA ALA A 101 8.72 7.00 13.11
C ALA A 101 8.15 6.47 14.44
N LEU A 102 7.85 5.18 14.54
CA LEU A 102 7.42 4.53 15.78
C LEU A 102 8.51 4.55 16.87
N ARG A 103 9.78 4.34 16.50
CA ARG A 103 10.93 4.46 17.41
C ARG A 103 11.07 5.88 17.96
N ARG A 104 10.96 6.90 17.10
CA ARG A 104 10.95 8.31 17.54
C ARG A 104 9.78 8.64 18.48
N GLY A 105 8.68 7.89 18.38
CA GLY A 105 7.55 7.93 19.32
C GLY A 105 7.75 7.16 20.63
N GLY A 106 8.94 6.60 20.88
CA GLY A 106 9.30 5.94 22.14
C GLY A 106 9.11 4.42 22.18
N GLN A 107 8.78 3.77 21.05
CA GLN A 107 8.74 2.31 20.96
C GLN A 107 10.16 1.73 20.90
N ASN A 108 10.38 0.54 21.47
CA ASN A 108 11.64 -0.18 21.24
C ASN A 108 11.72 -0.70 19.78
N GLU A 109 12.91 -1.08 19.34
CA GLU A 109 13.19 -1.39 17.94
C GLU A 109 12.41 -2.61 17.41
N ASP A 110 12.40 -3.70 18.16
CA ASP A 110 11.69 -4.94 17.78
C ASP A 110 10.18 -4.69 17.71
N ASP A 111 9.61 -3.97 18.68
CA ASP A 111 8.19 -3.61 18.69
C ASP A 111 7.85 -2.64 17.55
N ALA A 112 8.72 -1.69 17.23
CA ALA A 112 8.48 -0.73 16.16
C ALA A 112 8.39 -1.40 14.78
N SER A 113 9.34 -2.30 14.46
CA SER A 113 9.34 -3.05 13.21
C SER A 113 8.15 -4.01 13.11
N ALA A 114 7.84 -4.71 14.19
CA ALA A 114 6.68 -5.61 14.26
C ALA A 114 5.36 -4.83 14.07
N ARG A 115 5.19 -3.68 14.74
CA ARG A 115 4.00 -2.83 14.63
C ARG A 115 3.87 -2.22 13.23
N ALA A 116 4.96 -1.72 12.65
CA ALA A 116 4.96 -1.21 11.27
C ALA A 116 4.54 -2.30 10.28
N THR A 117 5.08 -3.51 10.44
CA THR A 117 4.73 -4.67 9.62
C THR A 117 3.26 -5.04 9.78
N ALA A 118 2.76 -5.12 11.01
CA ALA A 118 1.37 -5.45 11.28
C ALA A 118 0.39 -4.43 10.66
N ILE A 119 0.67 -3.13 10.76
CA ILE A 119 -0.15 -2.09 10.12
C ILE A 119 -0.11 -2.21 8.60
N VAL A 120 1.08 -2.15 7.99
CA VAL A 120 1.19 -2.05 6.52
C VAL A 120 0.71 -3.34 5.84
N SER A 121 1.21 -4.49 6.28
CA SER A 121 0.85 -5.78 5.69
C SER A 121 -0.59 -6.16 6.03
N GLY A 122 -1.05 -5.89 7.26
CA GLY A 122 -2.41 -6.17 7.68
C GLY A 122 -3.45 -5.35 6.90
N LEU A 123 -3.26 -4.04 6.77
CA LEU A 123 -4.17 -3.19 6.00
C LEU A 123 -4.22 -3.58 4.51
N ARG A 124 -3.08 -3.95 3.91
CA ARG A 124 -3.03 -4.47 2.53
C ARG A 124 -3.81 -5.78 2.38
N GLY A 125 -3.67 -6.70 3.33
CA GLY A 125 -4.42 -7.96 3.34
C GLY A 125 -5.93 -7.74 3.45
N ILE A 126 -6.35 -6.83 4.33
CA ILE A 126 -7.77 -6.43 4.48
C ILE A 126 -8.29 -5.76 3.20
N ALA A 127 -7.47 -4.98 2.50
CA ALA A 127 -7.83 -4.39 1.22
C ALA A 127 -8.02 -5.46 0.13
N VAL A 128 -7.13 -6.46 0.05
CA VAL A 128 -7.29 -7.60 -0.85
C VAL A 128 -8.59 -8.35 -0.56
N ASP A 129 -8.88 -8.64 0.71
CA ASP A 129 -10.16 -9.25 1.13
C ASP A 129 -11.36 -8.42 0.65
N ARG A 130 -11.35 -7.10 0.85
CA ARG A 130 -12.40 -6.20 0.33
C ARG A 130 -12.55 -6.30 -1.18
N PHE A 131 -11.45 -6.34 -1.95
CA PHE A 131 -11.52 -6.43 -3.41
C PHE A 131 -12.07 -7.76 -3.90
N ILE A 132 -11.85 -8.85 -3.16
CA ILE A 132 -12.35 -10.18 -3.49
C ILE A 132 -13.83 -10.32 -3.12
N THR A 133 -14.21 -9.87 -1.92
CA THR A 133 -15.53 -10.15 -1.33
C THR A 133 -16.55 -9.03 -1.54
N GLY A 134 -16.10 -7.78 -1.68
CA GLY A 134 -16.96 -6.61 -1.69
C GLY A 134 -17.53 -6.21 -0.32
N GLU A 135 -17.20 -6.94 0.77
CA GLU A 135 -17.77 -6.77 2.11
C GLU A 135 -17.23 -5.53 2.85
N ARG A 136 -17.70 -4.34 2.46
CA ARG A 136 -17.15 -3.07 2.96
C ARG A 136 -17.22 -2.93 4.48
N ALA A 137 -18.40 -3.09 5.08
CA ALA A 137 -18.58 -2.84 6.51
C ALA A 137 -17.69 -3.74 7.38
N ARG A 138 -17.57 -5.03 7.02
CA ARG A 138 -16.70 -6.00 7.70
C ARG A 138 -15.23 -5.59 7.63
N THR A 139 -14.74 -5.23 6.44
CA THR A 139 -13.32 -4.89 6.27
C THR A 139 -12.96 -3.53 6.89
N ASP A 140 -13.87 -2.55 6.91
CA ASP A 140 -13.63 -1.28 7.66
C ASP A 140 -13.47 -1.56 9.15
N ARG A 141 -14.36 -2.37 9.72
CA ARG A 141 -14.27 -2.78 11.12
C ARG A 141 -12.96 -3.51 11.41
N SER A 142 -12.54 -4.42 10.52
CA SER A 142 -11.29 -5.14 10.67
C SER A 142 -10.08 -4.21 10.62
N ALA A 143 -10.08 -3.20 9.74
CA ALA A 143 -8.98 -2.24 9.63
C ALA A 143 -8.87 -1.37 10.89
N HIS A 144 -9.99 -0.87 11.39
CA HIS A 144 -10.00 -0.11 12.65
C HIS A 144 -9.54 -0.96 13.84
N LEU A 145 -10.04 -2.20 13.96
CA LEU A 145 -9.62 -3.12 15.01
C LEU A 145 -8.10 -3.40 14.97
N LEU A 146 -7.56 -3.60 13.76
CA LEU A 146 -6.11 -3.78 13.57
C LEU A 146 -5.35 -2.56 14.08
N ILE A 147 -5.70 -1.35 13.62
CA ILE A 147 -5.04 -0.11 14.03
C ILE A 147 -5.10 0.07 15.56
N ASP A 148 -6.26 -0.18 16.17
CA ASP A 148 -6.47 -0.06 17.61
C ASP A 148 -5.61 -1.05 18.40
N SER A 149 -5.58 -2.32 17.98
CA SER A 149 -4.79 -3.36 18.63
C SER A 149 -3.28 -3.14 18.54
N VAL A 150 -2.80 -2.64 17.39
CA VAL A 150 -1.36 -2.49 17.11
C VAL A 150 -0.79 -1.18 17.63
N LEU A 151 -1.60 -0.12 17.78
CA LEU A 151 -1.11 1.18 18.28
C LEU A 151 -1.62 1.51 19.69
N GLY A 152 -2.47 0.66 20.28
CA GLY A 152 -3.07 0.84 21.60
C GLY A 152 -4.16 1.92 21.63
N THR A 153 -5.27 1.67 22.33
CA THR A 153 -6.31 2.70 22.56
C THR A 153 -5.73 3.83 23.42
N ARG A 154 -5.92 5.08 22.99
CA ARG A 154 -5.66 6.25 23.86
C ARG A 154 -6.60 6.21 25.06
#